data_AF-Q6S970-F1
#
_entry.id   AF-Q6S970-F1
#
_cell.length_a   1.000
_cell.length_b   1.000
_cell.length_c   1.000
_cell.angle_alpha   90.00
_cell.angle_beta   90.00
_cell.angle_gamma   90.00
#
_symmetry.space_group_name_H-M   'P 1'
#
loop_
_entity.id
_entity.type
_entity.pdbx_description
1 polymer ?
#
loop_
_entity_poly.entity_id
_entity_poly.type
_entity_poly.pdbx_seq_one_letter_code
_entity_poly.pdbx_strand_id
1 'polypeptide(L)'
;VADMLHDSIHWRTKKIKSCINTTNESKACKNNNKCKTDCGCFQKWVQQKKDEWDAIKKHFYKQDIRGTVGNGNQGHNGGSGMLGTGLNHDFVLNYLLKKDELLSSIKEAYGDTDDIKRIEELLQETGVGGVASGGKDNTTMDKLL
;
A
#
# COMPACT_ATOMS: atom_id res chain seq x y z
N VAL A 1 5.05 -5.13 -2.30
CA VAL A 1 4.60 -3.76 -1.96
C VAL A 1 5.56 -2.71 -2.50
N ALA A 2 6.86 -2.79 -2.19
CA ALA A 2 7.87 -1.85 -2.69
C ALA A 2 7.79 -1.59 -4.21
N ASP A 3 7.75 -2.64 -5.03
CA ASP A 3 7.66 -2.50 -6.50
C ASP A 3 6.40 -1.74 -6.95
N MET A 4 5.26 -1.97 -6.30
CA MET A 4 4.03 -1.23 -6.64
C MET A 4 4.17 0.26 -6.33
N LEU A 5 4.81 0.62 -5.20
CA LEU A 5 5.05 2.02 -4.84
C LEU A 5 6.01 2.68 -5.83
N HIS A 6 7.07 1.97 -6.22
CA HIS A 6 8.02 2.42 -7.23
C HIS A 6 7.33 2.64 -8.59
N ASP A 7 6.57 1.66 -9.06
CA ASP A 7 5.79 1.76 -10.30
C ASP A 7 4.80 2.93 -10.26
N SER A 8 4.14 3.16 -9.13
CA SER A 8 3.20 4.28 -8.94
C SER A 8 3.89 5.63 -9.14
N ILE A 9 5.09 5.79 -8.58
CA ILE A 9 5.93 6.99 -8.78
C ILE A 9 6.34 7.12 -10.24
N HIS A 10 6.79 6.03 -10.86
CA HIS A 10 7.21 6.06 -12.25
C HIS A 10 6.06 6.44 -13.20
N TRP A 11 4.87 5.88 -12.98
CA TRP A 11 3.65 6.30 -13.70
C TRP A 11 3.44 7.80 -13.55
N ARG A 12 3.31 8.29 -12.31
CA ARG A 12 2.97 9.69 -12.01
C ARG A 12 4.03 10.69 -12.50
N THR A 13 5.31 10.34 -12.44
CA THR A 13 6.41 11.28 -12.71
C THR A 13 6.97 11.20 -14.13
N LYS A 14 6.84 10.06 -14.81
CA LYS A 14 7.44 9.84 -16.14
C LYS A 14 6.40 9.57 -17.21
N LYS A 15 5.52 8.58 -17.01
CA LYS A 15 4.66 8.07 -18.09
C LYS A 15 3.43 8.96 -18.34
N ILE A 16 2.68 9.28 -17.29
CA ILE A 16 1.41 10.03 -17.42
C ILE A 16 1.52 11.49 -16.92
N LYS A 17 2.70 11.91 -16.46
CA LYS A 17 2.94 13.31 -16.00
C LYS A 17 2.48 14.35 -17.00
N SER A 18 2.82 14.18 -18.28
CA SER A 18 2.42 15.10 -19.34
C SER A 18 0.94 15.04 -19.72
N CYS A 19 0.25 13.97 -19.33
CA CYS A 19 -1.13 13.68 -19.67
C CYS A 19 -2.13 14.07 -18.56
N ILE A 20 -1.66 14.16 -17.32
CA ILE A 20 -2.44 14.58 -16.14
C ILE A 20 -2.44 16.11 -15.97
N ASN A 21 -1.54 16.84 -16.64
CA ASN A 21 -1.46 18.29 -16.50
C ASN A 21 -2.72 18.99 -17.05
N THR A 22 -3.59 19.44 -16.14
CA THR A 22 -4.90 20.06 -16.41
C THR A 22 -4.82 21.44 -17.06
N THR A 23 -3.63 22.07 -17.08
CA THR A 23 -3.44 23.39 -17.70
C THR A 23 -3.52 23.37 -19.22
N ASN A 24 -3.48 22.19 -19.86
CA ASN A 24 -3.55 22.07 -21.30
C ASN A 24 -4.51 20.94 -21.70
N GLU A 25 -5.79 21.27 -21.85
CA GLU A 25 -6.85 20.32 -22.20
C GLU A 25 -6.51 19.48 -23.44
N SER A 26 -5.77 20.03 -24.42
CA SER A 26 -5.35 19.29 -25.62
C SER A 26 -4.44 18.07 -25.33
N LYS A 27 -3.79 18.05 -24.16
CA LYS A 27 -2.89 16.96 -23.70
C LYS A 27 -3.53 16.05 -22.66
N ALA A 28 -4.77 16.32 -22.24
CA ALA A 28 -5.50 15.44 -21.33
C ALA A 28 -5.62 14.02 -21.92
N CYS A 29 -5.78 13.01 -21.06
CA CYS A 29 -5.94 11.59 -21.45
C CYS A 29 -7.00 11.34 -22.55
N LYS A 30 -7.93 12.28 -22.77
CA LYS A 30 -8.99 12.16 -23.78
C LYS A 30 -8.61 12.73 -25.16
N ASN A 31 -7.66 13.65 -25.23
CA ASN A 31 -7.49 14.54 -26.38
C ASN A 31 -6.21 14.30 -27.21
N ASN A 32 -5.27 13.49 -26.69
CA ASN A 32 -4.05 13.11 -27.38
C ASN A 32 -3.96 11.57 -27.49
N ASN A 33 -3.74 11.03 -28.69
CA ASN A 33 -3.71 9.57 -28.92
C ASN A 33 -2.64 8.84 -28.09
N LYS A 34 -1.48 9.46 -27.87
CA LYS A 34 -0.44 8.91 -26.99
C LYS A 34 -0.93 8.89 -25.54
N CYS A 35 -1.48 10.01 -25.05
CA CYS A 35 -2.02 10.07 -23.69
C CYS A 35 -3.22 9.14 -23.49
N LYS A 36 -4.08 8.95 -24.48
CA LYS A 36 -5.18 7.97 -24.43
C LYS A 36 -4.65 6.55 -24.25
N THR A 37 -3.57 6.21 -24.95
CA THR A 37 -2.90 4.92 -24.84
C THR A 37 -2.22 4.76 -23.48
N ASP A 38 -1.41 5.74 -23.07
CA ASP A 38 -0.68 5.70 -21.80
C ASP A 38 -1.63 5.66 -20.59
N CYS A 39 -2.69 6.48 -20.58
CA CYS A 39 -3.70 6.45 -19.52
C CYS A 39 -4.52 5.16 -19.54
N GLY A 40 -4.83 4.61 -20.72
CA GLY A 40 -5.48 3.30 -20.84
C GLY A 40 -4.61 2.16 -20.30
N CYS A 41 -3.30 2.19 -20.55
CA CYS A 41 -2.34 1.25 -19.98
C CYS A 41 -2.25 1.40 -18.46
N PHE A 42 -2.20 2.64 -17.96
CA PHE A 42 -2.20 2.90 -16.52
C PHE A 42 -3.47 2.36 -15.85
N GLN A 43 -4.64 2.60 -16.44
CA GLN A 43 -5.91 2.07 -15.91
C GLN A 43 -5.90 0.53 -15.83
N LYS A 44 -5.39 -0.15 -16.87
CA LYS A 44 -5.24 -1.62 -16.85
C LYS A 44 -4.26 -2.07 -15.77
N TRP A 45 -3.14 -1.37 -15.61
CA TRP A 45 -2.16 -1.66 -14.56
C TRP A 45 -2.78 -1.50 -13.17
N VAL A 46 -3.54 -0.43 -12.91
CA VAL A 46 -4.25 -0.23 -11.63
C VAL A 46 -5.22 -1.38 -11.37
N GLN A 47 -6.01 -1.79 -12.37
CA GLN A 47 -6.93 -2.92 -12.22
C GLN A 47 -6.19 -4.21 -11.88
N GLN A 48 -5.11 -4.51 -12.59
CA GLN A 48 -4.27 -5.68 -12.30
C GLN A 48 -3.72 -5.63 -10.87
N LYS A 49 -3.26 -4.47 -10.40
CA LYS A 49 -2.73 -4.32 -9.04
C LYS A 49 -3.81 -4.45 -7.96
N LYS A 50 -5.05 -4.05 -8.24
CA LYS A 50 -6.20 -4.34 -7.37
C LYS A 50 -6.43 -5.84 -7.21
N ASP A 51 -6.43 -6.57 -8.33
CA ASP A 51 -6.65 -8.02 -8.31
C ASP A 51 -5.52 -8.76 -7.57
N GLU A 52 -4.26 -8.36 -7.81
CA GLU A 52 -3.09 -8.88 -7.08
C GLU A 52 -3.16 -8.55 -5.58
N TRP A 53 -3.55 -7.33 -5.21
CA TRP A 53 -3.68 -6.91 -3.82
C TRP A 53 -4.77 -7.67 -3.07
N ASP A 54 -5.92 -7.89 -3.70
CA ASP A 54 -7.00 -8.67 -3.12
C ASP A 54 -6.60 -10.14 -2.89
N ALA A 55 -5.80 -10.72 -3.79
CA ALA A 55 -5.24 -12.05 -3.59
C ALA A 55 -4.28 -12.09 -2.39
N ILE A 56 -3.42 -11.08 -2.24
CA ILE A 56 -2.51 -10.92 -1.09
C ILE A 56 -3.31 -10.80 0.20
N LYS A 57 -4.32 -9.93 0.28
CA LYS A 57 -5.20 -9.78 1.44
C LYS A 57 -5.85 -11.13 1.81
N LYS A 58 -6.43 -11.83 0.83
CA LYS A 58 -7.03 -13.16 1.04
C LYS A 58 -6.04 -14.18 1.60
N HIS A 59 -4.80 -14.18 1.13
CA HIS A 59 -3.77 -15.05 1.68
C HIS A 59 -3.36 -14.63 3.09
N PHE A 60 -3.18 -13.32 3.32
CA PHE A 60 -2.83 -12.75 4.61
C PHE A 60 -3.85 -13.13 5.70
N TYR A 61 -5.15 -13.09 5.37
CA TYR A 61 -6.25 -13.47 6.27
C TYR A 61 -6.30 -14.97 6.63
N LYS A 62 -5.54 -15.83 5.95
CA LYS A 62 -5.43 -17.26 6.30
C LYS A 62 -4.37 -17.55 7.36
N GLN A 63 -3.52 -16.59 7.68
CA GLN A 63 -2.46 -16.78 8.67
C GLN A 63 -3.05 -16.90 10.08
N ASP A 64 -2.51 -17.79 10.91
CA ASP A 64 -2.89 -17.85 12.32
C ASP A 64 -2.13 -16.78 13.13
N ILE A 65 -2.73 -15.60 13.20
CA ILE A 65 -2.19 -14.47 13.97
C ILE A 65 -2.37 -14.61 15.49
N ARG A 66 -3.14 -15.62 15.94
CA ARG A 66 -3.33 -15.95 17.36
C ARG A 66 -2.42 -17.10 17.80
N GLY A 67 -1.51 -17.53 16.93
CA GLY A 67 -0.59 -18.64 17.19
C GLY A 67 0.12 -18.48 18.53
N THR A 68 0.02 -19.54 19.34
CA THR A 68 0.67 -19.70 20.64
C THR A 68 2.15 -19.31 20.55
N VAL A 69 2.58 -18.32 21.33
CA VAL A 69 4.02 -18.14 21.62
C VAL A 69 4.45 -19.43 22.32
N GLY A 70 5.38 -20.17 21.72
CA GLY A 70 5.69 -21.54 22.10
C GLY A 70 5.91 -21.73 23.60
N ASN A 71 5.09 -22.57 24.23
CA ASN A 71 5.50 -23.85 24.79
C ASN A 71 4.28 -24.54 25.42
N GLY A 72 3.47 -25.25 24.63
CA GLY A 72 2.58 -26.37 25.02
C GLY A 72 1.59 -26.23 26.19
N ASN A 73 1.64 -25.15 26.94
CA ASN A 73 0.87 -24.89 28.13
C ASN A 73 -0.06 -23.75 27.79
N GLN A 74 -1.34 -23.90 28.12
CA GLN A 74 -2.31 -22.83 28.14
C GLN A 74 -1.89 -21.79 29.19
N GLY A 75 -0.89 -20.98 28.83
CA GLY A 75 -0.37 -19.88 29.63
C GLY A 75 -1.23 -18.65 29.36
N HIS A 76 -2.19 -18.41 30.26
CA HIS A 76 -2.68 -17.05 30.44
C HIS A 76 -1.49 -16.18 30.93
N ASN A 77 -1.22 -15.09 30.20
CA ASN A 77 -0.31 -13.95 30.50
C ASN A 77 1.18 -14.19 30.15
N GLY A 78 1.82 -13.43 29.24
CA GLY A 78 1.97 -11.97 29.35
C GLY A 78 2.21 -11.17 28.05
N GLY A 79 1.98 -11.74 26.86
CA GLY A 79 1.83 -10.95 25.61
C GLY A 79 0.38 -10.82 25.13
N SER A 80 -0.46 -11.77 25.53
CA SER A 80 -1.89 -11.84 25.17
C SER A 80 -2.80 -11.03 26.11
N GLY A 81 -2.30 -10.56 27.27
CA GLY A 81 -3.11 -9.81 28.24
C GLY A 81 -3.43 -8.36 27.83
N MET A 82 -2.58 -7.73 27.00
CA MET A 82 -2.76 -6.32 26.59
C MET A 82 -3.45 -6.17 25.23
N LEU A 83 -3.37 -7.19 24.38
CA LEU A 83 -3.80 -7.14 22.97
C LEU A 83 -4.61 -8.38 22.55
N GLY A 84 -4.83 -9.36 23.43
CA GLY A 84 -5.37 -10.70 23.10
C GLY A 84 -6.80 -10.74 22.60
N THR A 85 -7.57 -9.66 22.77
CA THR A 85 -8.92 -9.50 22.17
C THR A 85 -8.94 -8.54 20.98
N GLY A 86 -7.93 -7.68 20.84
CA GLY A 86 -7.85 -6.62 19.82
C GLY A 86 -6.98 -6.95 18.60
N LEU A 87 -6.10 -7.95 18.69
CA LEU A 87 -5.31 -8.42 17.55
C LEU A 87 -6.20 -9.24 16.61
N ASN A 88 -6.56 -8.61 15.51
CA ASN A 88 -7.18 -9.23 14.35
C ASN A 88 -6.31 -8.91 13.10
N HIS A 89 -6.58 -9.61 12.00
CA HIS A 89 -5.76 -9.45 10.80
C HIS A 89 -5.81 -8.04 10.25
N ASP A 90 -6.95 -7.35 10.34
CA ASP A 90 -7.10 -5.98 9.88
C ASP A 90 -6.21 -5.03 10.66
N PHE A 91 -6.13 -5.21 11.99
CA PHE A 91 -5.23 -4.44 12.84
C PHE A 91 -3.77 -4.65 12.45
N VAL A 92 -3.34 -5.91 12.31
CA VAL A 92 -1.94 -6.22 11.96
C VAL A 92 -1.61 -5.71 10.56
N LEU A 93 -2.49 -5.91 9.59
CA LEU A 93 -2.30 -5.44 8.22
C LEU A 93 -2.21 -3.92 8.16
N ASN A 94 -3.12 -3.20 8.84
CA ASN A 94 -3.07 -1.75 8.92
C ASN A 94 -1.83 -1.24 9.65
N TYR A 95 -1.39 -1.93 10.71
CA TYR A 95 -0.16 -1.58 11.43
C TYR A 95 1.06 -1.69 10.51
N LEU A 96 1.24 -2.84 9.84
CA LEU A 96 2.37 -3.08 8.93
C LEU A 96 2.42 -2.11 7.74
N LEU A 97 1.25 -1.69 7.26
CA LEU A 97 1.13 -0.77 6.13
C LEU A 97 1.11 0.70 6.55
N LYS A 98 1.18 1.00 7.85
CA LYS A 98 1.32 2.37 8.34
C LYS A 98 2.62 2.96 7.79
N LYS A 99 2.58 4.24 7.40
CA LYS A 99 3.69 4.94 6.73
C LYS A 99 5.07 4.62 7.35
N ASP A 100 5.21 4.80 8.66
CA ASP A 100 6.52 4.66 9.33
C ASP A 100 7.03 3.21 9.32
N GLU A 101 6.17 2.25 9.65
CA GLU A 101 6.47 0.81 9.64
C GLU A 101 6.79 0.31 8.22
N LEU A 102 5.95 0.69 7.25
CA LEU A 102 6.14 0.34 5.85
C LEU A 102 7.47 0.88 5.33
N LEU A 103 7.77 2.17 5.58
CA LEU A 103 9.02 2.78 5.15
C LEU A 103 10.24 2.11 5.82
N SER A 104 10.17 1.77 7.11
CA SER A 104 11.24 1.03 7.78
C SER A 104 11.48 -0.32 7.11
N SER A 105 10.41 -1.09 6.86
CA SER A 105 10.53 -2.41 6.22
C SER A 105 11.15 -2.33 4.81
N ILE A 106 10.82 -1.28 4.05
CA ILE A 106 11.37 -1.07 2.70
C ILE A 106 12.84 -0.65 2.80
N LYS A 107 13.20 0.25 3.72
CA LYS A 107 14.59 0.66 3.96
C LYS A 107 15.48 -0.51 4.37
N GLU A 108 14.98 -1.38 5.25
CA GLU A 108 15.70 -2.57 5.69
C GLU A 108 15.93 -3.56 4.54
N ALA A 109 14.93 -3.79 3.68
CA ALA A 109 15.04 -4.76 2.59
C ALA A 109 15.83 -4.25 1.38
N TYR A 110 15.76 -2.96 1.04
CA TYR A 110 16.30 -2.40 -0.20
C TYR A 110 17.40 -1.34 0.01
N GLY A 111 17.69 -0.96 1.25
CA GLY A 111 18.63 0.11 1.60
C GLY A 111 18.03 1.50 1.47
N ASP A 112 18.64 2.49 2.14
CA ASP A 112 18.20 3.89 2.07
C ASP A 112 18.61 4.52 0.73
N THR A 113 17.63 4.86 -0.10
CA THR A 113 17.85 5.38 -1.47
C THR A 113 16.98 6.60 -1.73
N ASP A 114 17.31 7.37 -2.77
CA ASP A 114 16.49 8.49 -3.20
C ASP A 114 15.08 8.06 -3.64
N ASP A 115 14.90 6.79 -4.05
CA ASP A 115 13.58 6.23 -4.37
C ASP A 115 12.69 6.15 -3.12
N ILE A 116 13.26 5.88 -1.94
CA ILE A 116 12.50 5.83 -0.68
C ILE A 116 12.00 7.22 -0.28
N LYS A 117 12.78 8.28 -0.52
CA LYS A 117 12.30 9.66 -0.29
C LYS A 117 11.07 9.98 -1.14
N ARG A 118 11.08 9.54 -2.41
CA ARG A 118 9.92 9.71 -3.31
C ARG A 118 8.71 8.88 -2.87
N ILE A 119 8.94 7.68 -2.33
CA ILE A 119 7.88 6.85 -1.73
C ILE A 119 7.30 7.54 -0.50
N GLU A 120 8.16 8.09 0.36
CA GLU A 120 7.72 8.83 1.52
C GLU A 120 6.81 10.02 1.14
N GLU A 121 7.22 10.83 0.16
CA GLU A 121 6.42 11.94 -0.38
C GLU A 121 5.07 11.44 -0.91
N LEU A 122 5.05 10.34 -1.69
CA LEU A 122 3.82 9.74 -2.19
C LEU A 122 2.86 9.33 -1.06
N LEU A 123 3.38 8.72 0.01
CA LEU A 123 2.58 8.29 1.17
C LEU A 123 2.07 9.48 1.99
N GLN A 124 2.81 10.59 2.05
CA GLN A 124 2.36 11.82 2.72
C GLN A 124 1.19 12.47 1.97
N GLU A 125 1.32 12.63 0.64
CA GLU A 125 0.30 13.29 -0.19
C GLU A 125 -1.04 12.52 -0.25
N THR A 126 -0.99 11.20 -0.07
CA THR A 126 -2.18 10.33 -0.13
C THR A 126 -2.97 10.30 1.19
N GLY A 127 -2.61 11.13 2.17
CA GLY A 127 -3.37 11.29 3.42
C GLY A 127 -3.30 10.08 4.35
N VAL A 128 -2.23 9.29 4.25
CA VAL A 128 -2.02 8.04 5.02
C VAL A 128 -1.64 8.31 6.49
N GLY A 129 -1.50 9.58 6.89
CA GLY A 129 -1.03 9.98 8.22
C GLY A 129 -2.04 9.93 9.38
N GLY A 130 -3.32 9.64 9.13
CA GLY A 130 -4.33 9.51 10.18
C GLY A 130 -4.48 8.07 10.65
N VAL A 131 -4.56 7.84 11.97
CA VAL A 131 -5.02 6.57 12.56
C VAL A 131 -6.46 6.34 12.11
N ALA A 132 -6.64 5.80 10.92
CA ALA A 132 -7.92 5.25 10.52
C ALA A 132 -8.15 4.03 11.42
N SER A 133 -9.30 3.98 12.07
CA SER A 133 -9.89 2.69 12.45
C SER A 133 -10.17 1.96 11.13
N GLY A 134 -9.13 1.33 10.58
CA GLY A 134 -9.13 0.75 9.25
C GLY A 134 -9.91 -0.54 9.28
N GLY A 135 -11.08 -0.55 8.66
CA GLY A 135 -11.74 -1.79 8.28
C GLY A 135 -10.92 -2.53 7.22
N LYS A 136 -11.40 -3.73 6.87
CA LYS A 136 -10.83 -4.69 5.90
C LYS A 136 -10.34 -4.10 4.56
N ASP A 137 -10.88 -2.95 4.14
CA ASP A 137 -10.65 -2.33 2.83
C ASP A 137 -10.22 -0.85 2.90
N ASN A 138 -9.52 -0.45 3.97
CA ASN A 138 -9.07 0.93 4.17
C ASN A 138 -7.57 1.04 4.51
N THR A 139 -6.77 0.08 4.03
CA THR A 139 -5.32 0.12 4.22
C THR A 139 -4.68 1.22 3.36
N THR A 140 -3.41 1.53 3.64
CA THR A 140 -2.58 2.41 2.80
C THR A 140 -2.60 2.02 1.33
N MET A 141 -2.54 0.72 1.04
CA MET A 141 -2.53 0.21 -0.33
C MET A 141 -3.90 0.35 -1.00
N ASP A 142 -5.00 0.17 -0.26
CA ASP A 142 -6.35 0.38 -0.78
C ASP A 142 -6.59 1.86 -1.15
N LYS A 143 -5.96 2.80 -0.42
CA LYS A 143 -6.05 4.25 -0.74
C LYS A 143 -5.21 4.65 -1.96
N LEU A 144 -4.15 3.90 -2.25
CA LEU A 144 -3.26 4.17 -3.38
C LEU A 144 -3.81 3.65 -4.72
N LEU A 145 -4.66 2.62 -4.70
CA LEU A 145 -5.21 1.93 -5.88
C LEU A 145 -6.61 2.41 -6.26
#